data_AF-A0A840L8I2-F1
#
_entry.id   AF-A0A840L8I2-F1
#
_cell.length_a   1.000
_cell.length_b   1.000
_cell.length_c   1.000
_cell.angle_alpha   90.00
_cell.angle_beta   90.00
_cell.angle_gamma   90.00
#
_symmetry.space_group_name_H-M   'P 1'
#
loop_
_entity.id
_entity.type
_entity.pdbx_description
1 polymer ?
#
loop_
_entity_poly.entity_id
_entity_poly.type
_entity_poly.pdbx_seq_one_letter_code
_entity_poly.pdbx_strand_id
1 'polypeptide(L)'
;MAVSVRMDPLLEKELEQAAKRQGVTKSQFIIDAVERALGRKDAHRLYLAVQEKYADYPVPTEPLGDSALKARLRAKHEQSTADWLAAQPLAPARPPTAKAKPGKSMKKAGR
;
A
#
# COMPACT_ATOMS: atom_id res chain seq x y z
N MET A 1 19.23 18.79 15.29
CA MET A 1 20.55 18.84 15.96
C MET A 1 21.41 17.72 15.43
N ALA A 2 22.66 17.98 15.06
CA ALA A 2 23.61 16.94 14.67
C ALA A 2 24.44 16.54 15.90
N VAL A 3 24.65 15.23 16.09
CA VAL A 3 25.45 14.68 17.19
C VAL A 3 26.66 13.98 16.57
N SER A 4 27.87 14.34 17.01
CA SER A 4 29.09 13.62 16.65
C SER A 4 29.38 12.56 17.71
N VAL A 5 29.66 11.34 17.26
CA VAL A 5 29.96 10.20 18.13
C VAL A 5 31.40 9.78 17.89
N ARG A 6 32.18 9.64 18.96
CA ARG A 6 33.51 9.02 18.91
C ARG A 6 33.38 7.56 19.34
N MET A 7 33.85 6.65 18.51
CA MET A 7 33.77 5.21 18.71
C MET A 7 35.14 4.57 18.50
N ASP A 8 35.32 3.38 19.06
CA ASP A 8 36.51 2.58 18.82
C ASP A 8 36.61 2.20 17.33
N PRO A 9 37.80 2.25 16.71
CA PRO A 9 37.97 1.93 15.29
C PRO A 9 37.50 0.52 14.89
N LEU A 10 37.55 -0.46 15.80
CA LEU A 10 37.02 -1.80 15.54
C LEU A 10 35.49 -1.78 15.52
N LEU A 11 34.88 -1.09 16.48
CA LEU A 11 33.43 -0.96 16.58
C LEU A 11 32.85 -0.24 15.34
N GLU A 12 33.56 0.76 14.82
CA GLU A 12 33.15 1.46 13.60
C GLU A 12 33.08 0.53 12.37
N LYS A 13 34.05 -0.39 12.24
CA LYS A 13 34.07 -1.38 11.16
C LYS A 13 32.93 -2.39 11.30
N GLU A 14 32.65 -2.85 12.52
CA GLU A 14 31.53 -3.74 12.79
C GLU A 14 30.19 -3.07 12.47
N LEU A 15 30.04 -1.80 12.86
CA LEU A 15 28.87 -1.00 12.55
C LEU A 15 28.68 -0.83 11.04
N GLU A 16 29.75 -0.55 10.31
CA GLU A 16 29.70 -0.43 8.85
C GLU A 16 29.28 -1.74 8.18
N GLN A 17 29.81 -2.88 8.63
CA GLN A 17 29.39 -4.18 8.14
C GLN A 17 27.93 -4.48 8.47
N ALA A 18 27.48 -4.17 9.69
CA ALA A 18 26.10 -4.39 10.11
C ALA A 18 25.12 -3.53 9.31
N ALA A 19 25.44 -2.25 9.10
CA ALA A 19 24.66 -1.34 8.28
C ALA A 19 24.58 -1.84 6.82
N LYS A 20 25.72 -2.28 6.26
CA LYS A 20 25.78 -2.85 4.90
C LYS A 20 24.95 -4.12 4.75
N ARG A 21 24.94 -5.01 5.74
CA ARG A 21 24.09 -6.22 5.74
C ARG A 21 22.60 -5.90 5.70
N GLN A 22 22.21 -4.79 6.33
CA GLN A 22 20.82 -4.32 6.36
C GLN A 22 20.48 -3.37 5.19
N GLY A 23 21.46 -3.00 4.36
CA GLY A 23 21.27 -2.06 3.25
C GLY A 23 21.00 -0.62 3.70
N VAL A 24 21.36 -0.27 4.94
CA VAL A 24 21.13 1.07 5.51
C VAL A 24 22.44 1.84 5.68
N THR A 25 22.34 3.16 5.85
CA THR A 25 23.50 4.01 6.11
C THR A 25 23.97 3.88 7.56
N LYS A 26 25.24 4.23 7.83
CA LYS A 26 25.80 4.24 9.19
C LYS A 26 24.97 5.08 10.16
N SER A 27 24.54 6.28 9.74
CA SER A 27 23.71 7.16 10.55
C SER A 27 22.34 6.56 10.85
N GLN A 28 21.68 5.96 9.85
CA GLN A 28 20.38 5.34 10.04
C GLN A 28 20.46 4.13 10.98
N PHE A 29 21.51 3.32 10.85
CA PHE A 29 21.77 2.20 11.74
C PHE A 29 21.93 2.65 13.20
N ILE A 30 22.66 3.74 13.45
CA ILE A 30 22.84 4.31 14.80
C ILE A 30 21.50 4.80 15.35
N ILE A 31 20.71 5.50 14.53
CA ILE A 31 19.38 5.98 14.93
C ILE A 31 18.50 4.79 15.32
N ASP A 32 18.45 3.75 14.49
CA ASP A 32 17.63 2.57 14.74
C ASP A 32 18.06 1.83 16.01
N ALA A 33 19.38 1.70 16.24
CA ALA A 33 19.92 1.09 17.45
C ALA A 33 19.55 1.90 18.71
N VAL A 34 19.63 3.24 18.64
CA VAL A 34 19.26 4.12 19.74
C VAL A 34 17.75 4.08 19.99
N GLU A 35 16.93 4.15 18.95
CA GLU A 35 15.47 4.03 19.07
C GLU A 35 15.04 2.69 19.66
N ARG A 36 15.76 1.61 19.33
CA ARG A 36 15.56 0.29 19.91
C ARG A 36 15.99 0.23 21.37
N ALA A 37 17.15 0.81 21.71
CA ALA A 37 17.65 0.87 23.09
C ALA A 37 16.74 1.74 24.00
N LEU A 38 16.13 2.79 23.45
CA LEU A 38 15.15 3.63 24.14
C LEU A 38 13.74 3.02 24.16
N GLY A 39 13.54 1.80 23.63
CA GLY A 39 12.25 1.11 23.65
C GLY A 39 11.18 1.70 22.73
N ARG A 40 11.55 2.61 21.81
CA ARG A 40 10.61 3.19 20.83
C ARG A 40 10.29 2.21 19.69
N LYS A 41 11.25 1.35 19.35
CA LYS A 41 11.09 0.22 18.42
C LYS A 41 11.10 -1.11 19.18
N ASP A 42 10.16 -1.27 20.10
CA ASP A 42 10.00 -2.52 20.84
C ASP A 42 9.24 -3.55 20.00
N ALA A 43 9.99 -4.51 19.46
CA ALA A 43 9.45 -5.62 18.68
C ALA A 43 8.47 -6.48 19.50
N HIS A 44 8.64 -6.57 20.82
CA HIS A 44 7.75 -7.32 21.69
C HIS A 44 6.40 -6.62 21.81
N ARG A 45 6.38 -5.29 21.94
CA ARG A 45 5.12 -4.51 21.89
C ARG A 45 4.41 -4.65 20.55
N LEU A 46 5.16 -4.62 19.45
CA LEU A 46 4.57 -4.84 18.12
C LEU A 46 3.98 -6.25 18.02
N TYR A 47 4.69 -7.26 18.54
CA TYR A 47 4.21 -8.64 18.58
C TYR A 47 2.94 -8.79 19.43
N LEU A 48 2.89 -8.18 20.62
CA LEU A 48 1.69 -8.17 21.46
C LEU A 48 0.52 -7.46 20.77
N ALA A 49 0.76 -6.33 20.12
CA ALA A 49 -0.28 -5.61 19.38
C ALA A 49 -0.83 -6.44 18.20
N VAL A 50 0.03 -7.19 17.50
CA VAL A 50 -0.38 -8.13 16.46
C VAL A 50 -1.16 -9.29 17.08
N GLN A 51 -0.68 -9.90 18.16
CA GLN A 51 -1.41 -10.95 18.86
C GLN A 51 -2.80 -10.48 19.30
N GLU A 52 -2.92 -9.30 19.90
CA GLU A 52 -4.21 -8.73 20.31
C GLU A 52 -5.13 -8.50 19.11
N LYS A 53 -4.60 -7.91 18.03
CA LYS A 53 -5.37 -7.63 16.81
C LYS A 53 -5.86 -8.89 16.08
N TYR A 54 -5.15 -10.00 16.23
CA TYR A 54 -5.46 -11.27 15.55
C TYR A 54 -5.82 -12.40 16.53
N ALA A 55 -6.07 -12.09 17.81
CA ALA A 55 -6.39 -13.07 18.86
C ALA A 55 -7.67 -13.85 18.51
N ASP A 56 -8.64 -13.15 17.92
CA ASP A 56 -9.92 -13.72 17.48
C ASP A 56 -9.89 -14.23 16.04
N TYR A 57 -8.72 -14.41 15.41
CA TYR A 57 -8.70 -14.96 14.05
C TYR A 57 -9.14 -16.42 14.10
N PRO A 58 -10.32 -16.79 13.56
CA PRO A 58 -10.79 -18.16 13.64
C PRO A 58 -9.94 -18.99 12.69
N VAL A 59 -8.99 -19.73 13.25
CA VAL A 59 -8.26 -20.76 12.51
C VAL A 59 -9.24 -21.91 12.28
N PRO A 60 -9.59 -22.26 11.03
CA PRO A 60 -10.46 -23.39 10.79
C PRO A 60 -9.80 -24.65 11.35
N THR A 61 -10.49 -25.35 12.25
CA THR A 61 -10.04 -26.62 12.84
C THR A 61 -9.98 -27.75 11.82
N GLU A 62 -10.70 -27.60 10.71
CA GLU A 62 -10.68 -28.53 9.59
C GLU A 62 -9.86 -27.94 8.43
N PRO A 63 -8.93 -28.72 7.82
CA PRO A 63 -8.23 -28.29 6.63
C PRO A 63 -9.26 -28.06 5.52
N LEU A 64 -9.38 -26.81 5.07
CA LEU A 64 -10.28 -26.47 3.99
C LEU A 64 -9.72 -27.09 2.70
N GLY A 65 -10.33 -28.19 2.24
CA GLY A 65 -9.90 -28.85 1.01
C GLY A 65 -9.83 -27.87 -0.17
N ASP A 66 -8.90 -28.09 -1.10
CA ASP A 66 -8.59 -27.17 -2.21
C ASP A 66 -9.81 -26.69 -2.99
N SER A 67 -10.83 -27.54 -3.15
CA SER A 67 -12.08 -27.21 -3.83
C SER A 67 -12.94 -26.21 -3.05
N ALA A 68 -13.08 -26.40 -1.73
CA ALA A 68 -13.81 -25.51 -0.84
C ALA A 68 -13.10 -24.15 -0.69
N LEU A 69 -11.76 -24.15 -0.66
CA LEU A 69 -10.97 -22.93 -0.67
C LEU A 69 -11.14 -22.15 -1.99
N LYS A 70 -11.05 -22.84 -3.14
CA LYS A 70 -11.26 -22.22 -4.46
C LYS A 70 -12.68 -21.64 -4.60
N ALA A 71 -13.70 -22.34 -4.12
CA ALA A 71 -15.08 -21.85 -4.14
C ALA A 71 -15.24 -20.57 -3.31
N ARG A 72 -14.70 -20.56 -2.09
CA ARG A 72 -14.73 -19.38 -1.21
C ARG A 72 -13.98 -18.19 -1.78
N LEU A 73 -12.83 -18.42 -2.44
CA LEU A 73 -12.06 -17.38 -3.11
C LEU A 73 -12.81 -16.78 -4.31
N ARG A 74 -13.49 -17.61 -5.13
CA ARG A 74 -14.33 -17.11 -6.23
C ARG A 74 -15.49 -16.26 -5.72
N ALA A 75 -16.21 -16.72 -4.70
CA ALA A 75 -17.31 -15.97 -4.11
C ALA A 75 -16.85 -14.60 -3.59
N LYS A 76 -15.68 -14.54 -2.92
CA LYS A 76 -15.11 -13.28 -2.45
C LYS A 76 -14.68 -12.36 -3.60
N HIS A 77 -14.16 -12.92 -4.68
CA HIS A 77 -13.79 -12.17 -5.88
C HIS A 77 -15.02 -11.57 -6.58
N GLU A 78 -16.10 -12.34 -6.72
CA GLU A 78 -17.38 -11.88 -7.27
C GLU A 78 -17.97 -10.74 -6.44
N GLN A 79 -17.99 -10.87 -5.11
CA GLN A 79 -18.42 -9.82 -4.19
C GLN A 79 -17.58 -8.55 -4.35
N SER A 80 -16.25 -8.67 -4.34
CA SER A 80 -15.35 -7.54 -4.54
C SER A 80 -15.55 -6.86 -5.91
N THR A 81 -15.88 -7.63 -6.93
CA THR A 81 -16.14 -7.11 -8.29
C THR A 81 -17.48 -6.37 -8.33
N ALA A 82 -18.52 -6.93 -7.69
CA ALA A 82 -19.83 -6.31 -7.57
C ALA A 82 -19.77 -4.99 -6.77
N ASP A 83 -19.04 -4.98 -5.65
CA ASP A 83 -18.81 -3.78 -4.84
C ASP A 83 -18.07 -2.70 -5.64
N TRP A 84 -17.05 -3.09 -6.42
CA TRP A 84 -16.33 -2.18 -7.30
C TRP A 84 -17.21 -1.61 -8.43
N LEU A 85 -18.06 -2.43 -9.02
CA LEU A 85 -19.05 -2.00 -10.03
C LEU A 85 -20.11 -1.08 -9.43
N ALA A 86 -20.56 -1.34 -8.21
CA ALA A 86 -21.53 -0.51 -7.50
C ALA A 86 -20.94 0.84 -7.04
N ALA A 87 -19.64 0.87 -6.73
CA ALA A 87 -18.91 2.08 -6.38
C ALA A 87 -18.55 2.96 -7.59
N GLN A 88 -18.76 2.48 -8.84
CA GLN A 88 -18.61 3.35 -10.00
C GLN A 88 -19.74 4.38 -10.02
N PRO A 89 -19.43 5.69 -10.06
CA PRO A 89 -20.47 6.69 -10.24
C PRO A 89 -21.13 6.46 -11.60
N LEU A 90 -22.43 6.16 -11.61
CA LEU A 90 -23.24 6.17 -12.82
C LEU A 90 -23.03 7.52 -13.50
N ALA A 91 -22.32 7.51 -14.64
CA ALA A 91 -22.16 8.70 -15.45
C ALA A 91 -23.56 9.23 -15.79
N PRO A 92 -23.85 10.53 -15.58
CA PRO A 92 -25.15 11.06 -15.93
C PRO A 92 -25.38 10.83 -17.43
N ALA A 93 -26.53 10.25 -17.76
CA ALA A 93 -26.93 10.00 -19.14
C ALA A 93 -26.83 11.31 -19.93
N ARG A 94 -25.94 11.34 -20.93
CA ARG A 94 -25.80 12.49 -21.83
C ARG A 94 -27.14 12.68 -22.57
N PRO A 95 -27.76 13.87 -22.54
CA PRO A 95 -28.99 14.10 -23.27
C PRO A 95 -28.72 13.99 -24.79
N PRO A 96 -29.70 13.50 -25.58
CA PRO A 96 -29.55 13.31 -27.02
C PRO A 96 -29.30 14.66 -27.70
N THR A 97 -28.22 14.74 -28.48
CA THR A 97 -27.80 15.94 -29.19
C THR A 97 -28.85 16.36 -30.22
N ALA A 98 -29.36 17.59 -30.10
CA ALA A 98 -30.25 18.20 -31.07
C ALA A 98 -29.54 18.36 -32.44
N LYS A 99 -30.24 17.97 -33.50
CA LYS A 99 -29.75 17.99 -34.89
C LYS A 99 -29.33 19.41 -35.32
N ALA A 100 -28.08 19.56 -35.74
CA ALA A 100 -27.56 20.78 -36.36
C ALA A 100 -28.21 20.99 -37.75
N LYS A 101 -28.82 22.17 -37.98
CA LYS A 101 -29.27 22.61 -39.30
C LYS A 101 -28.05 22.99 -40.18
N PRO A 102 -27.97 22.56 -41.44
CA PRO A 102 -26.89 22.97 -42.32
C PRO A 102 -27.10 24.40 -42.85
N GLY A 103 -26.15 25.28 -42.54
CA GLY A 103 -26.05 26.62 -43.13
C GLY A 103 -25.64 26.52 -44.60
N LYS A 104 -26.47 27.09 -45.48
CA LYS A 104 -26.28 27.12 -46.92
C LYS A 104 -25.24 28.18 -47.29
N SER A 105 -24.22 27.76 -48.03
CA SER A 105 -23.12 28.57 -48.52
C SER A 105 -23.49 29.38 -49.78
N MET A 106 -22.68 30.43 -50.01
CA MET A 106 -22.40 31.15 -51.27
C MET A 106 -23.48 32.06 -51.88
N LYS A 107 -23.11 33.32 -52.11
CA LYS A 107 -22.87 33.83 -53.48
C LYS A 107 -21.98 35.09 -53.51
N LYS A 108 -21.14 35.08 -54.56
CA LYS A 108 -20.19 36.09 -55.06
C LYS A 108 -20.76 37.49 -55.31
N ALA A 109 -19.91 38.50 -55.16
CA ALA A 109 -19.61 39.63 -56.09
C ALA A 109 -18.76 40.65 -55.33
N GLY A 110 -17.75 41.35 -55.83
CA GLY A 110 -17.16 41.49 -57.16
C GLY A 110 -16.28 42.75 -57.17
N ARG A 111 -15.32 42.76 -58.12
CA ARG A 111 -14.45 43.87 -58.57
C ARG A 111 -13.39 44.42 -57.63
#